data_AF-Q2NBZ1-F1
#
_entry.id   AF-Q2NBZ1-F1
#
_cell.length_a   1.000
_cell.length_b   1.000
_cell.length_c   1.000
_cell.angle_alpha   90.00
_cell.angle_beta   90.00
_cell.angle_gamma   90.00
#
_symmetry.space_group_name_H-M   'P 1'
#
loop_
_entity.id
_entity.type
_entity.pdbx_description
1 polymer ?
#
loop_
_entity_poly.entity_id
_entity_poly.type
_entity_poly.pdbx_seq_one_letter_code
_entity_poly.pdbx_strand_id
1 'polypeptide(L)'
;MMEKERTKGRSQGRPFPFARYLAKDTSMLERKIIATARVPDGEELQLVSHGRDFMIVFQRNELMSTRMQYSEEQLAEQTMDRLGGNEPRMLIGGYGMGFTLRAALARMGPKGEAVVAELVPEIVEWARGPMAELTGDCLEDPRLDLKLCDVAALIDDAVDGTCEPFDAILLDVDNGPDGIVREENNRLYSRTGLARARDAMKPDGVLAIWSAAPDPAFRKRLKDVRFDVEERFFRARPNNKGPRHTIWFARKPRQAR
;
A
#
# COMPACT_ATOMS: atom_id res chain seq x y z
N MET A 1 59.80 -48.98 -53.36
CA MET A 1 59.52 -48.82 -54.81
C MET A 1 58.61 -47.61 -54.95
N MET A 2 59.14 -46.55 -55.57
CA MET A 2 58.46 -45.42 -56.25
C MET A 2 57.21 -44.77 -55.63
N GLU A 3 57.44 -43.58 -55.08
CA GLU A 3 56.85 -42.28 -55.44
C GLU A 3 55.74 -42.25 -56.52
N LYS A 4 54.62 -41.59 -56.21
CA LYS A 4 53.97 -40.60 -57.09
C LYS A 4 52.91 -39.74 -56.39
N GLU A 5 53.27 -38.46 -56.29
CA GLU A 5 52.54 -37.24 -56.67
C GLU A 5 51.08 -36.93 -56.24
N ARG A 6 50.95 -35.64 -55.91
CA ARG A 6 49.78 -34.86 -55.50
C ARG A 6 48.77 -34.66 -56.62
N THR A 7 47.49 -34.52 -56.25
CA THR A 7 46.58 -33.53 -56.88
C THR A 7 45.62 -32.94 -55.84
N LYS A 8 45.39 -31.63 -55.99
CA LYS A 8 44.53 -30.77 -55.15
C LYS A 8 43.04 -31.07 -55.39
N GLY A 9 42.26 -31.08 -54.31
CA GLY A 9 40.80 -30.92 -54.34
C GLY A 9 40.35 -29.93 -53.27
N ARG A 10 39.80 -28.78 -53.67
CA ARG A 10 39.11 -27.82 -52.79
C ARG A 10 37.83 -28.46 -52.27
N SER A 11 37.55 -28.32 -50.97
CA SER A 11 36.20 -28.48 -50.43
C SER A 11 36.04 -27.70 -49.12
N GLN A 12 35.42 -26.53 -49.29
CA GLN A 12 34.47 -25.84 -48.41
C GLN A 12 34.74 -25.79 -46.89
N GLY A 13 35.00 -24.56 -46.42
CA GLY A 13 35.03 -24.21 -45.01
C GLY A 13 33.68 -24.49 -44.34
N ARG A 14 33.73 -25.13 -43.17
CA ARG A 14 32.58 -25.32 -42.29
C ARG A 14 32.21 -23.97 -41.66
N PRO A 15 30.95 -23.53 -41.70
CA PRO A 15 30.54 -22.31 -41.02
C PRO A 15 30.51 -22.54 -39.51
N PHE A 16 31.07 -21.58 -38.76
CA PHE A 16 30.94 -21.46 -37.31
C PHE A 16 29.45 -21.36 -36.93
N PRO A 17 28.99 -22.04 -35.86
CA PRO A 17 27.60 -21.92 -35.43
C PRO A 17 27.36 -20.51 -34.88
N PHE A 18 26.60 -19.73 -35.63
CA PHE A 18 26.08 -18.43 -35.21
C PHE A 18 25.29 -18.58 -33.92
N ALA A 19 25.54 -17.64 -33.01
CA ALA A 19 24.81 -17.43 -31.77
C ALA A 19 23.30 -17.47 -32.01
N ARG A 20 22.62 -18.38 -31.31
CA ARG A 20 21.18 -18.41 -31.19
C ARG A 20 20.77 -17.25 -30.27
N TYR A 21 20.67 -16.04 -30.83
CA TYR A 21 19.96 -14.95 -30.17
C TYR A 21 18.51 -15.40 -30.01
N LEU A 22 18.14 -15.75 -28.78
CA LEU A 22 16.74 -15.79 -28.37
C LEU A 22 16.20 -14.38 -28.62
N ALA A 23 15.30 -14.26 -29.60
CA ALA A 23 14.49 -13.06 -29.73
C ALA A 23 13.82 -12.85 -28.37
N LYS A 24 14.21 -11.78 -27.66
CA LYS A 24 13.40 -11.27 -26.56
C LYS A 24 12.08 -10.91 -27.21
N ASP A 25 11.02 -11.60 -26.82
CA ASP A 25 9.66 -11.21 -27.13
C ASP A 25 9.47 -9.78 -26.61
N THR A 26 9.53 -8.82 -27.53
CA THR A 26 9.31 -7.39 -27.29
C THR A 26 7.85 -7.02 -27.55
N SER A 27 6.90 -7.93 -27.30
CA SER A 27 5.53 -7.51 -27.09
C SER A 27 5.49 -6.62 -25.84
N MET A 28 5.33 -5.31 -26.06
CA MET A 28 4.95 -4.42 -24.96
C MET A 28 3.62 -4.94 -24.42
N LEU A 29 3.63 -5.49 -23.21
CA LEU A 29 2.43 -6.00 -22.56
C LEU A 29 1.35 -4.92 -22.60
N GLU A 30 0.15 -5.28 -23.04
CA GLU A 30 -0.95 -4.32 -23.13
C GLU A 30 -1.47 -3.97 -21.73
N ARG A 31 -1.96 -2.74 -21.56
CA ARG A 31 -2.73 -2.36 -20.37
C ARG A 31 -4.20 -2.70 -20.63
N LYS A 32 -4.77 -3.59 -19.81
CA LYS A 32 -6.16 -4.03 -19.96
C LYS A 32 -6.95 -3.73 -18.69
N ILE A 33 -8.05 -2.97 -18.83
CA ILE A 33 -9.05 -2.86 -17.77
C ILE A 33 -9.71 -4.23 -17.61
N ILE A 34 -9.63 -4.79 -16.40
CA ILE A 34 -10.11 -6.14 -16.10
C ILE A 34 -11.27 -6.16 -15.10
N ALA A 35 -11.46 -5.07 -14.34
CA ALA A 35 -12.61 -4.88 -13.46
C ALA A 35 -12.83 -3.39 -13.17
N THR A 36 -14.03 -3.05 -12.70
CA THR A 36 -14.39 -1.71 -12.22
C THR A 36 -15.12 -1.79 -10.89
N ALA A 37 -15.08 -0.72 -10.11
CA ALA A 37 -15.66 -0.63 -8.78
C ALA A 37 -16.27 0.75 -8.58
N ARG A 38 -17.37 0.84 -7.82
CA ARG A 38 -18.01 2.14 -7.53
C ARG A 38 -17.69 2.57 -6.10
N VAL A 39 -17.00 3.70 -5.96
CA VAL A 39 -16.84 4.35 -4.64
C VAL A 39 -18.20 4.90 -4.19
N PRO A 40 -18.68 4.58 -2.97
CA PRO A 40 -19.90 5.19 -2.43
C PRO A 40 -19.82 6.72 -2.45
N ASP A 41 -20.83 7.36 -3.05
CA ASP A 41 -20.89 8.81 -3.28
C ASP A 41 -19.69 9.41 -4.04
N GLY A 42 -18.88 8.56 -4.68
CA GLY A 42 -17.71 8.94 -5.45
C GLY A 42 -17.76 8.42 -6.90
N GLU A 43 -16.60 8.41 -7.54
CA GLU A 43 -16.48 7.99 -8.94
C GLU A 43 -16.11 6.51 -9.09
N GLU A 44 -16.06 6.06 -10.34
CA GLU A 44 -15.60 4.72 -10.70
C GLU A 44 -14.07 4.57 -10.53
N LEU A 45 -13.66 3.45 -9.94
CA LEU A 45 -12.30 2.94 -9.96
C LEU A 45 -12.16 1.84 -11.01
N GLN A 46 -10.99 1.76 -11.64
CA GLN A 46 -10.68 0.73 -12.61
C GLN A 46 -9.47 -0.08 -12.18
N LEU A 47 -9.59 -1.41 -12.21
CA LEU A 47 -8.46 -2.32 -12.09
C LEU A 47 -7.88 -2.57 -13.48
N VAL A 48 -6.62 -2.18 -13.66
CA VAL A 48 -5.90 -2.35 -14.92
C VAL A 48 -4.76 -3.35 -14.71
N SER A 49 -4.75 -4.41 -15.51
CA SER A 49 -3.66 -5.38 -15.58
C SER A 49 -2.64 -4.98 -16.65
N HIS A 50 -1.38 -5.33 -16.41
CA HIS A 50 -0.30 -5.21 -17.37
C HIS A 50 0.71 -6.35 -17.11
N GLY A 51 0.49 -7.49 -17.76
CA GLY A 51 1.18 -8.74 -17.41
C GLY A 51 0.83 -9.17 -15.99
N ARG A 52 1.84 -9.25 -15.11
CA ARG A 52 1.67 -9.58 -13.69
C ARG A 52 1.45 -8.37 -12.78
N ASP A 53 1.55 -7.17 -13.35
CA ASP A 53 1.40 -5.94 -12.58
C ASP A 53 -0.04 -5.44 -12.64
N PHE A 54 -0.49 -4.84 -11.53
CA PHE A 54 -1.81 -4.24 -11.41
C PHE A 54 -1.70 -2.74 -11.10
N MET A 55 -2.69 -1.99 -11.56
CA MET A 55 -2.88 -0.56 -11.26
C MET A 55 -4.35 -0.35 -10.89
N ILE A 56 -4.60 0.42 -9.83
CA ILE A 56 -5.93 0.99 -9.56
C ILE A 56 -5.91 2.42 -10.08
N VAL A 57 -6.85 2.71 -10.98
CA VAL A 57 -6.94 3.98 -11.69
C VAL A 57 -8.24 4.68 -11.32
N PHE A 58 -8.15 5.96 -11.00
CA PHE A 58 -9.27 6.86 -10.78
C PHE A 58 -9.27 7.93 -11.88
N GLN A 59 -10.32 7.93 -12.71
CA GLN A 59 -10.39 8.74 -13.93
C GLN A 59 -9.15 8.55 -14.83
N ARG A 60 -8.19 9.48 -14.80
CA ARG A 60 -6.93 9.42 -15.57
C ARG A 60 -5.69 9.29 -14.69
N ASN A 61 -5.87 9.21 -13.38
CA ASN A 61 -4.79 9.18 -12.39
C ASN A 61 -4.59 7.76 -11.89
N GLU A 62 -3.34 7.27 -11.96
CA GLU A 62 -2.94 6.05 -11.26
C GLU A 62 -2.89 6.35 -9.77
N LEU A 63 -3.75 5.71 -8.97
CA LEU A 63 -3.76 5.87 -7.52
C LEU A 63 -2.66 5.03 -6.88
N MET A 64 -2.57 3.76 -7.29
CA MET A 64 -1.59 2.80 -6.76
C MET A 64 -1.27 1.72 -7.79
N SER A 65 -0.07 1.15 -7.69
CA SER A 65 0.35 0.02 -8.51
C SER A 65 1.34 -0.90 -7.81
N THR A 66 1.37 -2.17 -8.23
CA THR A 66 2.31 -3.20 -7.75
C THR A 66 3.77 -2.83 -7.94
N ARG A 67 4.06 -1.83 -8.78
CA ARG A 67 5.41 -1.33 -9.03
C ARG A 67 5.84 -0.23 -8.07
N MET A 68 4.93 0.27 -7.22
CA MET A 68 5.09 1.47 -6.41
C MET A 68 4.63 1.30 -4.95
N GLN A 69 4.78 0.09 -4.40
CA GLN A 69 4.30 -0.31 -3.06
C GLN A 69 5.17 0.13 -1.86
N TYR A 70 6.42 0.54 -2.07
CA TYR A 70 7.39 0.62 -0.96
C TYR A 70 6.98 1.59 0.14
N SER A 71 6.44 2.75 -0.21
CA SER A 71 6.02 3.73 0.81
C SER A 71 4.83 3.25 1.64
N GLU A 72 3.95 2.41 1.07
CA GLU A 72 2.81 1.82 1.80
C GLU A 72 3.32 0.72 2.75
N GLU A 73 4.30 -0.09 2.32
CA GLU A 73 5.00 -1.02 3.22
C GLU A 73 5.66 -0.26 4.38
N GLN A 74 6.32 0.88 4.09
CA GLN A 74 6.95 1.71 5.12
C GLN A 74 5.93 2.35 6.09
N LEU A 75 4.69 2.58 5.68
CA LEU A 75 3.62 3.04 6.60
C LEU A 75 3.45 2.04 7.76
N ALA A 76 3.40 0.76 7.44
CA ALA A 76 3.28 -0.30 8.44
C ALA A 76 4.58 -0.54 9.20
N GLU A 77 5.71 -0.71 8.50
CA GLU A 77 6.99 -1.05 9.15
C GLU A 77 7.43 0.01 10.15
N GLN A 78 7.36 1.28 9.76
CA GLN A 78 7.77 2.38 10.62
C GLN A 78 6.78 2.60 11.77
N THR A 79 5.50 2.28 11.59
CA THR A 79 4.56 2.29 12.71
C THR A 79 4.91 1.21 13.71
N MET A 80 5.16 -0.02 13.27
CA MET A 80 5.59 -1.13 14.14
C MET A 80 6.86 -0.81 14.93
N ASP A 81 7.85 -0.12 14.34
CA ASP A 81 9.07 0.32 15.05
C ASP A 81 8.79 1.29 16.21
N ARG A 82 7.67 2.02 16.16
CA ARG A 82 7.30 3.02 17.17
C ARG A 82 6.45 2.43 18.28
N LEU A 83 5.93 1.22 18.09
CA LEU A 83 5.13 0.51 19.07
C LEU A 83 6.04 -0.26 20.05
N GLY A 84 5.62 -0.35 21.31
CA GLY A 84 6.40 -0.98 22.38
C GLY A 84 6.40 -2.51 22.37
N GLY A 85 5.82 -3.14 21.34
CA GLY A 85 5.64 -4.58 21.22
C GLY A 85 5.17 -4.99 19.83
N ASN A 86 5.03 -6.29 19.61
CA ASN A 86 4.63 -6.87 18.33
C ASN A 86 3.17 -7.36 18.31
N GLU A 87 2.41 -7.24 19.38
CA GLU A 87 0.99 -7.64 19.45
C GLU A 87 0.06 -6.42 19.54
N PRO A 88 0.13 -5.43 18.62
CA PRO A 88 -0.75 -4.28 18.68
C PRO A 88 -2.14 -4.62 18.17
N ARG A 89 -3.14 -3.86 18.62
CA ARG A 89 -4.41 -3.71 17.94
C ARG A 89 -4.35 -2.51 17.00
N MET A 90 -4.30 -2.77 15.69
CA MET A 90 -4.05 -1.77 14.65
C MET A 90 -5.27 -1.60 13.76
N LEU A 91 -5.71 -0.36 13.57
CA LEU A 91 -6.69 0.00 12.53
C LEU A 91 -5.96 0.42 11.26
N ILE A 92 -6.34 -0.14 10.11
CA ILE A 92 -5.87 0.25 8.79
C ILE A 92 -7.07 0.75 7.98
N GLY A 93 -7.08 2.03 7.64
CA GLY A 93 -8.08 2.62 6.75
C GLY A 93 -7.67 2.44 5.30
N GLY A 94 -8.47 1.69 4.54
CA GLY A 94 -8.20 1.28 3.17
C GLY A 94 -7.48 -0.07 3.10
N TYR A 95 -8.00 -0.99 2.28
CA TYR A 95 -7.26 -2.20 1.90
C TYR A 95 -6.34 -1.92 0.71
N GLY A 96 -6.85 -1.22 -0.31
CA GLY A 96 -6.10 -0.92 -1.54
C GLY A 96 -5.63 -2.18 -2.27
N MET A 97 -4.31 -2.39 -2.31
CA MET A 97 -3.68 -3.62 -2.83
C MET A 97 -3.11 -4.52 -1.72
N GLY A 98 -3.38 -4.21 -0.46
CA GLY A 98 -2.98 -4.99 0.72
C GLY A 98 -1.51 -4.83 1.13
N PHE A 99 -0.77 -3.86 0.58
CA PHE A 99 0.65 -3.66 0.91
C PHE A 99 0.87 -3.35 2.39
N THR A 100 0.13 -2.36 2.91
CA THR A 100 0.17 -1.96 4.32
C THR A 100 -0.22 -3.12 5.25
N LEU A 101 -1.31 -3.83 4.94
CA LEU A 101 -1.76 -4.99 5.71
C LEU A 101 -0.70 -6.10 5.76
N ARG A 102 -0.17 -6.52 4.60
CA ARG A 102 0.83 -7.60 4.53
C ARG A 102 2.10 -7.25 5.29
N ALA A 103 2.58 -6.01 5.17
CA ALA A 103 3.74 -5.52 5.90
C ALA A 103 3.51 -5.50 7.43
N ALA A 104 2.30 -5.13 7.87
CA ALA A 104 1.93 -5.19 9.28
C ALA A 104 1.89 -6.64 9.80
N LEU A 105 1.17 -7.53 9.11
CA LEU A 105 1.02 -8.95 9.48
C LEU A 105 2.37 -9.69 9.55
N ALA A 106 3.32 -9.36 8.66
CA ALA A 106 4.65 -9.95 8.65
C ALA A 106 5.46 -9.66 9.94
N ARG A 107 5.16 -8.55 10.63
CA ARG A 107 5.82 -8.14 11.88
C ARG A 107 5.00 -8.39 13.13
N MET A 108 3.71 -8.61 12.97
CA MET A 108 2.77 -8.80 14.06
C MET A 108 3.01 -10.17 14.72
N GLY A 109 2.87 -10.23 16.04
CA GLY A 109 2.86 -11.47 16.82
C GLY A 109 1.52 -12.19 16.70
N PRO A 110 1.40 -13.41 17.26
CA PRO A 110 0.19 -14.24 17.11
C PRO A 110 -1.05 -13.66 17.79
N LYS A 111 -0.90 -12.73 18.75
CA LYS A 111 -2.02 -12.06 19.43
C LYS A 111 -2.25 -10.62 18.98
N GLY A 112 -1.52 -10.15 17.97
CA GLY A 112 -1.85 -8.85 17.38
C GLY A 112 -3.14 -8.93 16.58
N GLU A 113 -3.76 -7.78 16.36
CA GLU A 113 -5.02 -7.65 15.62
C GLU A 113 -4.85 -6.57 14.55
N ALA A 114 -5.16 -6.91 13.31
CA ALA A 114 -5.22 -5.98 12.19
C ALA A 114 -6.69 -5.80 11.80
N VAL A 115 -7.30 -4.68 12.20
CA VAL A 115 -8.64 -4.30 11.75
C VAL A 115 -8.50 -3.49 10.48
N VAL A 116 -9.03 -3.97 9.36
CA VAL A 116 -8.99 -3.26 8.07
C VAL A 116 -10.38 -2.74 7.73
N ALA A 117 -10.50 -1.43 7.52
CA ALA A 117 -11.73 -0.82 7.03
C ALA A 117 -11.60 -0.58 5.51
N GLU A 118 -12.32 -1.35 4.72
CA GLU A 118 -12.43 -1.14 3.27
C GLU A 118 -13.84 -0.66 2.93
N LEU A 119 -13.95 0.46 2.21
CA LEU A 119 -15.24 1.05 1.89
C LEU A 119 -15.88 0.39 0.66
N VAL A 120 -15.07 -0.10 -0.28
CA VAL A 120 -15.49 -0.56 -1.60
C VAL A 120 -15.38 -2.09 -1.66
N PRO A 121 -16.51 -2.84 -1.61
CA PRO A 121 -16.49 -4.30 -1.59
C PRO A 121 -15.71 -4.94 -2.75
N GLU A 122 -15.79 -4.36 -3.94
CA GLU A 122 -15.12 -4.85 -5.15
C GLU A 122 -13.59 -4.83 -5.02
N ILE A 123 -13.01 -3.96 -4.20
CA ILE A 123 -11.56 -3.97 -3.92
C ILE A 123 -11.16 -5.28 -3.24
N VAL A 124 -11.98 -5.80 -2.33
CA VAL A 124 -11.78 -7.09 -1.68
C VAL A 124 -12.03 -8.25 -2.66
N GLU A 125 -13.02 -8.12 -3.54
CA GLU A 125 -13.26 -9.10 -4.61
C GLU A 125 -12.06 -9.19 -5.55
N TRP A 126 -11.43 -8.07 -5.89
CA TRP A 126 -10.22 -8.04 -6.69
C TRP A 126 -9.06 -8.72 -5.99
N ALA A 127 -8.92 -8.50 -4.68
CA ALA A 127 -7.92 -9.14 -3.85
C ALA A 127 -8.06 -10.67 -3.82
N ARG A 128 -9.30 -11.18 -3.76
CA ARG A 128 -9.61 -12.62 -3.78
C ARG A 128 -9.55 -13.23 -5.18
N GLY A 129 -9.78 -12.44 -6.22
CA GLY A 129 -9.84 -12.89 -7.60
C GLY A 129 -8.57 -12.54 -8.38
N PRO A 130 -8.61 -11.53 -9.26
CA PRO A 130 -7.51 -11.21 -10.17
C PRO A 130 -6.17 -10.95 -9.48
N MET A 131 -6.16 -10.43 -8.25
CA MET A 131 -4.94 -10.14 -7.49
C MET A 131 -4.58 -11.23 -6.47
N ALA A 132 -5.18 -12.42 -6.51
CA ALA A 132 -4.96 -13.46 -5.49
C ALA A 132 -3.48 -13.83 -5.27
N GLU A 133 -2.67 -13.89 -6.33
CA GLU A 133 -1.22 -14.15 -6.22
C GLU A 133 -0.49 -13.04 -5.43
N LEU A 134 -0.91 -11.78 -5.60
CA LEU A 134 -0.37 -10.62 -4.87
C LEU A 134 -0.83 -10.62 -3.41
N THR A 135 -2.11 -10.91 -3.19
CA THR A 135 -2.76 -10.96 -1.88
C THR A 135 -2.13 -12.05 -1.01
N GLY A 136 -1.84 -13.22 -1.60
CA GLY A 136 -1.39 -14.39 -0.84
C GLY A 136 -2.41 -14.78 0.22
N ASP A 137 -1.92 -15.21 1.38
CA ASP A 137 -2.78 -15.72 2.45
C ASP A 137 -3.28 -14.63 3.42
N CYS A 138 -3.03 -13.34 3.15
CA CYS A 138 -3.29 -12.28 4.14
C CYS A 138 -4.76 -12.10 4.48
N LEU A 139 -5.68 -12.43 3.56
CA LEU A 139 -7.12 -12.38 3.81
C LEU A 139 -7.64 -13.54 4.68
N GLU A 140 -6.84 -14.58 4.86
CA GLU A 140 -7.15 -15.75 5.69
C GLU A 140 -6.34 -15.75 7.00
N ASP A 141 -5.54 -14.69 7.25
CA ASP A 141 -4.75 -14.57 8.47
C ASP A 141 -5.67 -14.44 9.69
N PRO A 142 -5.52 -15.27 10.75
CA PRO A 142 -6.42 -15.25 11.90
C PRO A 142 -6.38 -13.95 12.72
N ARG A 143 -5.40 -13.07 12.45
CA ARG A 143 -5.26 -11.75 13.08
C ARG A 143 -6.02 -10.65 12.34
N LEU A 144 -6.51 -10.93 11.12
CA LEU A 144 -7.26 -9.98 10.32
C LEU A 144 -8.73 -9.94 10.76
N ASP A 145 -9.21 -8.73 11.02
CA ASP A 145 -10.64 -8.42 11.06
C ASP A 145 -10.97 -7.42 9.94
N LEU A 146 -11.43 -7.94 8.80
CA LEU A 146 -11.79 -7.13 7.63
C LEU A 146 -13.23 -6.64 7.75
N LYS A 147 -13.43 -5.32 7.80
CA LYS A 147 -14.73 -4.64 7.85
C LYS A 147 -15.00 -3.92 6.54
N LEU A 148 -16.15 -4.21 5.93
CA LEU A 148 -16.67 -3.43 4.81
C LEU A 148 -17.43 -2.21 5.33
N CYS A 149 -16.69 -1.14 5.67
CA CYS A 149 -17.25 0.07 6.25
C CYS A 149 -16.32 1.29 6.05
N ASP A 150 -16.85 2.47 6.37
CA ASP A 150 -16.05 3.69 6.47
C ASP A 150 -15.15 3.64 7.73
N VAL A 151 -13.86 3.91 7.58
CA VAL A 151 -12.90 3.90 8.71
C VAL A 151 -13.28 4.90 9.81
N ALA A 152 -13.96 6.00 9.46
CA ALA A 152 -14.45 6.95 10.45
C ALA A 152 -15.44 6.30 11.43
N ALA A 153 -16.24 5.33 10.98
CA ALA A 153 -17.17 4.62 11.86
C ALA A 153 -16.42 3.83 12.94
N LEU A 154 -15.33 3.14 12.59
CA LEU A 154 -14.53 2.39 13.58
C LEU A 154 -13.74 3.33 14.52
N ILE A 155 -13.33 4.49 14.02
CA ILE A 155 -12.78 5.55 14.89
C ILE A 155 -13.87 6.01 15.88
N ASP A 156 -15.10 6.19 15.41
CA ASP A 156 -16.21 6.64 16.23
C ASP A 156 -16.60 5.61 17.29
N ASP A 157 -16.67 4.33 16.92
CA ASP A 157 -16.93 3.21 17.83
C ASP A 157 -15.87 3.08 18.93
N ALA A 158 -14.60 3.39 18.61
CA ALA A 158 -13.54 3.42 19.62
C ALA A 158 -13.62 4.64 20.55
N VAL A 159 -14.13 5.78 20.04
CA VAL A 159 -14.31 7.01 20.84
C VAL A 159 -15.48 6.88 21.82
N ASP A 160 -16.58 6.25 21.42
CA ASP A 160 -17.76 6.10 22.27
C ASP A 160 -17.76 4.84 23.15
N GLY A 161 -16.75 3.97 22.98
CA GLY A 161 -16.55 2.76 23.78
C GLY A 161 -17.31 1.53 23.25
N THR A 162 -17.88 1.60 22.05
CA THR A 162 -18.46 0.45 21.35
C THR A 162 -17.39 -0.60 21.01
N CYS A 163 -16.14 -0.19 20.76
CA CYS A 163 -15.00 -1.10 20.66
C CYS A 163 -13.79 -0.61 21.44
N GLU A 164 -12.83 -1.51 21.68
CA GLU A 164 -11.58 -1.18 22.36
C GLU A 164 -10.78 -0.10 21.59
N PRO A 165 -9.98 0.72 22.25
CA PRO A 165 -9.09 1.67 21.59
C PRO A 165 -7.95 0.96 20.85
N PHE A 166 -7.39 1.64 19.85
CA PHE A 166 -6.29 1.12 19.02
C PHE A 166 -4.91 1.48 19.58
N ASP A 167 -3.92 0.61 19.39
CA ASP A 167 -2.49 0.92 19.60
C ASP A 167 -1.95 1.79 18.44
N ALA A 168 -2.48 1.59 17.24
CA ALA A 168 -2.14 2.39 16.07
C ALA A 168 -3.33 2.53 15.11
N ILE A 169 -3.39 3.66 14.41
CA ILE A 169 -4.31 3.91 13.30
C ILE A 169 -3.46 4.32 12.09
N LEU A 170 -3.54 3.56 11.01
CA LEU A 170 -2.84 3.81 9.74
C LEU A 170 -3.88 4.24 8.72
N LEU A 171 -3.75 5.45 8.16
CA LEU A 171 -4.68 5.97 7.16
C LEU A 171 -3.99 6.01 5.80
N ASP A 172 -4.50 5.17 4.90
CA ASP A 172 -4.14 5.04 3.49
C ASP A 172 -5.40 5.07 2.62
N VAL A 173 -6.26 6.07 2.90
CA VAL A 173 -7.64 6.17 2.40
C VAL A 173 -7.73 7.05 1.14
N ASP A 174 -6.72 7.88 0.89
CA ASP A 174 -6.63 8.80 -0.25
C ASP A 174 -5.17 9.21 -0.49
N ASN A 175 -4.93 10.04 -1.51
CA ASN A 175 -3.62 10.60 -1.85
C ASN A 175 -3.14 11.72 -0.91
N GLY A 176 -3.63 11.73 0.32
CA GLY A 176 -3.33 12.73 1.34
C GLY A 176 -4.57 13.51 1.81
N PRO A 177 -4.36 14.64 2.50
CA PRO A 177 -5.40 15.33 3.27
C PRO A 177 -6.43 16.11 2.44
N ASP A 178 -6.29 16.15 1.11
CA ASP A 178 -7.12 16.95 0.20
C ASP A 178 -8.32 16.20 -0.40
N GLY A 179 -8.53 14.92 -0.03
CA GLY A 179 -9.74 14.16 -0.38
C GLY A 179 -10.01 14.04 -1.89
N ILE A 180 -9.06 13.48 -2.65
CA ILE A 180 -9.09 13.44 -4.12
C ILE A 180 -10.13 12.43 -4.64
N VAL A 181 -10.30 11.29 -3.94
CA VAL A 181 -11.19 10.21 -4.38
C VAL A 181 -12.62 10.43 -3.89
N ARG A 182 -12.77 10.97 -2.67
CA ARG A 182 -14.06 11.20 -2.02
C ARG A 182 -13.97 12.41 -1.09
N GLU A 183 -14.85 13.40 -1.27
CA GLU A 183 -14.82 14.65 -0.50
C GLU A 183 -15.07 14.39 1.00
N GLU A 184 -15.88 13.38 1.35
CA GLU A 184 -16.14 13.00 2.74
C GLU A 184 -14.87 12.59 3.48
N ASN A 185 -13.81 12.14 2.79
CA ASN A 185 -12.53 11.81 3.42
C ASN A 185 -11.88 13.05 4.07
N ASN A 186 -12.22 14.27 3.63
CA ASN A 186 -11.74 15.51 4.24
C ASN A 186 -12.09 15.59 5.73
N ARG A 187 -13.17 14.92 6.17
CA ARG A 187 -13.56 14.89 7.58
C ARG A 187 -12.50 14.22 8.45
N LEU A 188 -11.82 13.18 7.94
CA LEU A 188 -10.75 12.44 8.64
C LEU A 188 -9.58 13.36 8.95
N TYR A 189 -9.23 14.23 8.01
CA TYR A 189 -8.07 15.12 8.07
C TYR A 189 -8.38 16.50 8.66
N SER A 190 -9.63 16.75 9.03
CA SER A 190 -10.07 17.94 9.75
C SER A 190 -9.52 17.96 11.19
N ARG A 191 -9.55 19.12 11.85
CA ARG A 191 -9.17 19.21 13.28
C ARG A 191 -10.01 18.26 14.15
N THR A 192 -11.30 18.15 13.85
CA THR A 192 -12.24 17.27 14.57
C THR A 192 -11.93 15.81 14.29
N GLY A 193 -11.71 15.42 13.03
CA GLY A 193 -11.35 14.04 12.66
C GLY A 193 -10.05 13.59 13.32
N LEU A 194 -9.02 14.44 13.27
CA LEU A 194 -7.74 14.17 13.94
C LEU A 194 -7.89 14.07 15.47
N ALA A 195 -8.78 14.86 16.08
CA ALA A 195 -9.05 14.75 17.52
C ALA A 195 -9.74 13.43 17.85
N ARG A 196 -10.70 13.00 17.03
CA ARG A 196 -11.38 11.70 17.19
C ARG A 196 -10.41 10.54 17.01
N ALA A 197 -9.54 10.58 15.99
CA ALA A 197 -8.49 9.58 15.80
C ALA A 197 -7.54 9.53 17.01
N ARG A 198 -7.16 10.69 17.57
CA ARG A 198 -6.38 10.74 18.82
C ARG A 198 -7.12 10.09 19.98
N ASP A 199 -8.41 10.34 20.12
CA ASP A 199 -9.20 9.90 21.25
C ASP A 199 -9.55 8.39 21.16
N ALA A 200 -9.65 7.84 19.93
CA ALA A 200 -9.79 6.42 19.62
C ALA A 200 -8.55 5.55 19.94
N MET A 201 -7.41 6.15 20.30
CA MET A 201 -6.17 5.42 20.57
C MET A 201 -5.86 5.28 22.05
N LYS A 202 -5.18 4.19 22.40
CA LYS A 202 -4.56 4.00 23.72
C LYS A 202 -3.51 5.09 24.00
N PRO A 203 -3.15 5.35 25.27
CA PRO A 203 -2.00 6.18 25.59
C PRO A 203 -0.76 5.72 24.83
N ASP A 204 0.06 6.66 24.35
CA ASP A 204 1.21 6.41 23.46
C ASP A 204 0.89 5.87 22.05
N GLY A 205 -0.39 5.73 21.69
CA GLY A 205 -0.77 5.25 20.37
C GLY A 205 -0.29 6.14 19.23
N VAL A 206 -0.11 5.55 18.05
CA VAL A 206 0.45 6.20 16.87
C VAL A 206 -0.60 6.30 15.77
N LEU A 207 -0.89 7.53 15.35
CA LEU A 207 -1.60 7.80 14.10
C LEU A 207 -0.56 7.96 13.00
N ALA A 208 -0.60 7.09 11.99
CA ALA A 208 0.27 7.15 10.82
C ALA A 208 -0.57 7.48 9.59
N ILE A 209 -0.14 8.47 8.80
CA ILE A 209 -0.90 8.95 7.64
C ILE A 209 0.03 9.02 6.45
N TRP A 210 -0.33 8.32 5.38
CA TRP A 210 0.36 8.38 4.11
C TRP A 210 -0.16 9.53 3.24
N SER A 211 0.70 10.12 2.41
CA SER A 211 0.34 11.18 1.48
C SER A 211 1.26 11.20 0.27
N ALA A 212 0.68 11.46 -0.91
CA ALA A 212 1.41 11.57 -2.16
C ALA A 212 2.38 12.77 -2.19
N ALA A 213 2.12 13.80 -1.38
CA ALA A 213 2.90 15.04 -1.32
C ALA A 213 3.04 15.58 0.12
N PRO A 214 4.07 16.41 0.40
CA PRO A 214 4.15 17.12 1.66
C PRO A 214 3.05 18.19 1.78
N ASP A 215 2.55 18.38 2.99
CA ASP A 215 1.60 19.44 3.35
C ASP A 215 1.99 20.08 4.70
N PRO A 216 2.67 21.24 4.69
CA PRO A 216 3.03 21.95 5.91
C PRO A 216 1.84 22.41 6.75
N ALA A 217 0.70 22.74 6.13
CA ALA A 217 -0.51 23.16 6.83
C ALA A 217 -1.16 21.98 7.55
N PHE A 218 -1.20 20.81 6.93
CA PHE A 218 -1.65 19.58 7.58
C PHE A 218 -0.73 19.17 8.74
N ARG A 219 0.59 19.24 8.55
CA ARG A 219 1.55 18.99 9.65
C ARG A 219 1.31 19.93 10.83
N LYS A 220 1.03 21.21 10.58
CA LYS A 220 0.65 22.16 11.64
C LYS A 220 -0.67 21.75 12.30
N ARG A 221 -1.66 21.31 11.53
CA ARG A 221 -2.97 20.86 12.04
C ARG A 221 -2.81 19.70 13.03
N LEU A 222 -2.01 18.69 12.70
CA LEU A 222 -1.69 17.57 13.62
C LEU A 222 -1.14 18.08 14.97
N LYS A 223 -0.18 19.02 14.94
CA LYS A 223 0.38 19.63 16.15
C LYS A 223 -0.66 20.42 16.94
N ASP A 224 -1.52 21.17 16.25
CA ASP A 224 -2.59 21.94 16.91
C ASP A 224 -3.59 21.02 17.64
N VAL A 225 -3.73 19.75 17.21
CA VAL A 225 -4.54 18.72 17.89
C VAL A 225 -3.73 17.96 18.95
N ARG A 226 -2.58 18.51 19.36
CA ARG A 226 -1.69 17.99 20.42
C ARG A 226 -1.07 16.64 20.11
N PHE A 227 -0.79 16.32 18.85
CA PHE A 227 0.11 15.23 18.51
C PHE A 227 1.58 15.65 18.61
N ASP A 228 2.44 14.73 19.01
CA ASP A 228 3.88 14.82 18.70
C ASP A 228 4.11 14.24 17.31
N VAL A 229 4.64 15.04 16.39
CA VAL A 229 4.60 14.76 14.93
C VAL A 229 6.00 14.64 14.36
N GLU A 230 6.30 13.44 13.90
CA GLU A 230 7.44 13.14 13.06
C GLU A 230 7.00 13.05 11.59
N GLU A 231 7.78 13.64 10.70
CA GLU A 231 7.54 13.61 9.26
C GLU A 231 8.71 12.89 8.59
N ARG A 232 8.40 11.90 7.74
CA ARG A 232 9.38 11.11 6.99
C ARG A 232 9.02 11.07 5.52
N PHE A 233 10.05 10.88 4.70
CA PHE A 233 9.91 10.80 3.25
C PHE A 233 10.40 9.46 2.76
N PHE A 234 9.58 8.80 1.94
CA PHE A 234 9.91 7.53 1.32
C PHE A 234 9.73 7.62 -0.19
N ARG A 235 10.53 6.86 -0.93
CA ARG A 235 10.30 6.69 -2.37
C ARG A 235 9.26 5.60 -2.60
N ALA A 236 8.50 5.69 -3.68
CA ALA A 236 7.52 4.66 -4.01
C ALA A 236 8.16 3.29 -4.36
N ARG A 237 9.47 3.25 -4.65
CA ARG A 237 10.19 2.02 -5.01
C ARG A 237 11.39 1.77 -4.07
N PRO A 238 11.71 0.50 -3.76
CA PRO A 238 12.76 0.14 -2.79
C PRO A 238 14.17 0.53 -3.22
N ASN A 239 14.41 0.75 -4.52
CA ASN A 239 15.69 1.19 -5.07
C ASN A 239 15.88 2.73 -5.08
N ASN A 240 15.19 3.43 -4.18
CA ASN A 240 15.18 4.90 -4.07
C ASN A 240 14.75 5.62 -5.37
N LYS A 241 13.88 4.98 -6.17
CA LYS A 241 13.30 5.56 -7.39
C LYS A 241 11.80 5.80 -7.25
N GLY A 242 11.23 6.53 -8.20
CA GLY A 242 9.81 6.86 -8.22
C GLY A 242 9.48 8.14 -7.45
N PRO A 243 8.18 8.51 -7.38
CA PRO A 243 7.72 9.65 -6.62
C PRO A 243 8.11 9.54 -5.14
N ARG A 244 8.22 10.69 -4.48
CA ARG A 244 8.53 10.76 -3.05
C ARG A 244 7.23 11.05 -2.31
N HIS A 245 6.86 10.15 -1.42
CA HIS A 245 5.68 10.25 -0.58
C HIS A 245 6.07 10.70 0.82
N THR A 246 5.11 11.27 1.52
CA THR A 246 5.26 11.77 2.89
C THR A 246 4.47 10.86 3.82
N ILE A 247 5.05 10.51 4.95
CA ILE A 247 4.35 9.83 6.03
C ILE A 247 4.50 10.65 7.31
N TRP A 248 3.38 10.98 7.94
CA TRP A 248 3.36 11.57 9.27
C TRP A 248 3.11 10.48 10.30
N PHE A 249 3.99 10.41 11.30
CA PHE A 249 3.78 9.60 12.50
C PHE A 249 3.47 10.55 13.65
N ALA A 250 2.21 10.54 14.07
CA ALA A 250 1.63 11.43 15.07
C ALA A 250 1.33 10.63 16.34
N ARG A 251 2.21 10.75 17.34
CA ARG A 251 2.09 10.06 18.63
C ARG A 251 1.16 10.83 19.55
N LYS A 252 0.19 10.13 20.16
CA LYS A 252 -0.63 10.67 21.25
C LYS A 252 0.26 10.87 22.48
N PRO A 253 0.47 12.11 22.95
CA PRO A 253 1.28 12.33 24.14
C PRO A 253 0.63 11.65 25.35
N ARG A 254 1.45 11.10 26.25
CA ARG A 254 0.96 10.74 27.58
C ARG A 254 0.39 11.99 28.22
N GLN A 255 -0.86 11.93 28.69
CA GLN A 255 -1.33 12.95 29.61
C GLN A 255 -0.40 12.93 30.83
N ALA A 256 0.20 14.07 31.14
CA ALA A 256 0.89 14.23 32.42
C ALA A 256 -0.16 13.99 33.51
N ARG A 257 0.10 13.01 34.38
CA ARG A 257 -0.70 12.79 35.59
C ARG A 257 -0.58 13.99 36.53
#